data_AF-A0A942QX02-F1
#
_entry.id   AF-A0A942QX02-F1
#
_cell.length_a   1.000
_cell.length_b   1.000
_cell.length_c   1.000
_cell.angle_alpha   90.00
_cell.angle_beta   90.00
_cell.angle_gamma   90.00
#
_symmetry.space_group_name_H-M   'P 1'
#
loop_
_entity.id
_entity.type
_entity.pdbx_description
1 polymer ?
#
loop_
_entity_poly.entity_id
_entity_poly.type
_entity_poly.pdbx_seq_one_letter_code
_entity_poly.pdbx_strand_id
1 'polypeptide(L)' 'LVIRPSGELRISNFLLWQAAYSELWFSDIYWPDFGREDLVKAIVDFQKRNRRYGGIK' A
#
# COMPACT_ATOMS: atom_id res chain seq x y z
N LEU A 1 -0.06 4.47 4.25
CA LEU A 1 -0.48 3.28 3.47
C LEU A 1 -0.97 3.78 2.12
N VAL A 2 -0.37 3.31 1.03
CA VAL A 2 -0.82 3.58 -0.34
C VAL A 2 -1.33 2.26 -0.91
N ILE A 3 -2.61 2.22 -1.25
CA ILE A 3 -3.28 1.04 -1.82
C ILE A 3 -3.33 1.22 -3.33
N ARG A 4 -2.83 0.24 -4.08
CA ARG A 4 -2.85 0.24 -5.54
C ARG A 4 -3.38 -1.09 -6.08
N PRO A 5 -4.66 -1.13 -6.47
CA PRO A 5 -5.27 -2.29 -7.12
C PRO A 5 -4.83 -2.43 -8.60
N SER A 6 -5.39 -3.43 -9.28
CA SER A 6 -5.23 -3.74 -10.71
C SER A 6 -3.88 -4.34 -11.13
N GLY A 7 -3.14 -4.96 -10.21
CA GLY A 7 -1.96 -5.80 -10.48
C GLY A 7 -0.66 -5.07 -10.85
N GLU A 8 -0.69 -3.74 -10.91
CA GLU A 8 0.43 -2.92 -11.36
C GLU A 8 1.41 -2.61 -10.21
N LEU A 9 2.63 -3.15 -10.24
CA LEU A 9 3.69 -2.87 -9.25
C LEU A 9 4.48 -1.58 -9.56
N ARG A 10 3.78 -0.45 -9.67
CA ARG A 10 4.38 0.86 -9.91
C ARG A 10 3.70 1.96 -9.12
N ILE A 11 4.34 3.11 -8.94
CA ILE A 11 3.72 4.25 -8.24
C ILE A 11 2.97 5.17 -9.21
N SER A 12 3.38 5.22 -10.49
CA SER A 12 2.77 6.10 -11.51
C SER A 12 2.77 7.59 -11.16
N ASN A 13 3.89 8.08 -10.63
CA ASN A 13 4.06 9.49 -10.27
C ASN A 13 3.02 10.00 -9.25
N PHE A 14 2.46 9.11 -8.43
CA PHE A 14 1.49 9.45 -7.39
C PHE A 14 2.18 9.62 -6.03
N LEU A 15 2.13 10.83 -5.45
CA LEU A 15 2.59 11.14 -4.10
C LEU A 15 4.03 10.68 -3.78
N LEU A 16 4.96 10.83 -4.72
CA LEU A 16 6.34 10.32 -4.57
C LEU A 16 7.01 10.77 -3.27
N TRP A 17 6.88 12.05 -2.92
CA TRP A 17 7.47 12.60 -1.69
C TRP A 17 6.75 12.11 -0.44
N GLN A 18 5.42 12.22 -0.41
CA GLN A 18 4.61 11.82 0.74
C GLN A 18 4.65 10.30 0.99
N ALA A 19 4.91 9.51 -0.05
CA ALA A 19 4.97 8.06 0.02
C ALA A 19 6.36 7.51 0.38
N ALA A 20 7.39 8.34 0.57
CA ALA A 20 8.79 7.91 0.75
C ALA A 20 9.00 6.80 1.80
N TYR A 21 8.25 6.81 2.90
CA TYR A 21 8.24 5.77 3.93
C TYR A 21 6.83 5.20 4.21
N SER A 22 5.91 5.43 3.28
CA SER A 22 4.58 4.83 3.36
C SER A 22 4.65 3.36 2.94
N GLU A 23 3.92 2.51 3.65
CA GLU A 23 3.72 1.14 3.18
C GLU A 23 2.92 1.14 1.88
N LEU A 24 3.40 0.38 0.89
CA LEU A 24 2.73 0.16 -0.38
C LEU A 24 2.02 -1.20 -0.32
N TRP A 25 0.73 -1.20 -0.62
CA TRP A 25 -0.09 -2.41 -0.68
C TRP A 25 -0.65 -2.54 -2.10
N PHE A 26 -0.33 -3.66 -2.75
CA PHE A 26 -0.73 -3.94 -4.13
C PHE A 26 -1.67 -5.13 -4.17
N SER A 27 -2.64 -5.11 -5.08
CA SER A 27 -3.52 -6.26 -5.33
C SER A 27 -3.88 -6.39 -6.80
N ASP A 28 -4.20 -7.60 -7.21
CA ASP A 28 -4.69 -7.90 -8.57
C ASP A 28 -6.19 -7.62 -8.74
N ILE A 29 -6.87 -7.20 -7.67
CA ILE A 29 -8.29 -6.85 -7.67
C ILE A 29 -8.46 -5.55 -8.46
N TYR A 30 -9.37 -5.49 -9.43
CA TYR A 30 -9.66 -4.25 -10.15
C TYR A 30 -10.37 -3.24 -9.25
N TRP A 31 -10.14 -1.94 -9.48
CA TRP A 31 -10.72 -0.90 -8.65
C TRP A 31 -12.26 -0.96 -8.48
N PRO A 32 -13.06 -1.25 -9.52
CA PRO A 32 -14.51 -1.40 -9.35
C PRO A 32 -14.92 -2.56 -8.43
N ASP A 33 -14.08 -3.60 -8.33
CA ASP A 33 -14.33 -4.79 -7.52
C ASP A 33 -13.73 -4.66 -6.10
N PHE A 34 -12.96 -3.60 -5.84
CA PHE A 34 -12.29 -3.38 -4.57
C PHE A 34 -13.31 -3.01 -3.47
N GLY A 35 -13.47 -3.90 -2.48
CA GLY A 35 -14.49 -3.78 -1.45
C GLY A 35 -13.98 -3.41 -0.06
N ARG A 36 -14.93 -3.36 0.88
CA ARG A 36 -14.65 -3.12 2.31
C ARG A 36 -13.69 -4.16 2.89
N GLU A 37 -13.86 -5.43 2.52
CA GLU A 37 -13.02 -6.51 3.02
C GLU A 37 -11.56 -6.35 2.59
N ASP A 38 -11.32 -5.88 1.37
CA ASP A 38 -9.97 -5.67 0.85
C ASP A 38 -9.29 -4.48 1.50
N LEU A 39 -10.06 -3.43 1.81
CA LEU A 39 -9.56 -2.34 2.64
C LEU A 39 -9.16 -2.82 4.04
N VAL A 40 -9.97 -3.68 4.67
CA VAL A 40 -9.65 -4.26 5.99
C VAL A 40 -8.38 -5.10 5.90
N LYS A 41 -8.22 -5.94 4.87
CA LYS A 41 -6.99 -6.71 4.63
C LYS A 41 -5.78 -5.78 4.51
N ALA A 42 -5.88 -4.71 3.71
CA ALA A 42 -4.79 -3.74 3.54
C ALA A 42 -4.39 -3.06 4.87
N ILE A 43 -5.35 -2.74 5.73
CA ILE A 43 -5.10 -2.15 7.06
C ILE A 43 -4.44 -3.16 7.99
N VAL A 44 -4.92 -4.40 8.03
CA VAL A 44 -4.33 -5.47 8.86
C VAL A 44 -2.88 -5.73 8.45
N ASP A 45 -2.59 -5.78 7.16
CA ASP A 45 -1.23 -5.95 6.65
C ASP A 45 -0.34 -4.75 7.00
N PHE A 46 -0.87 -3.53 6.89
CA PHE A 46 -0.18 -2.32 7.32
C PHE A 46 0.24 -2.37 8.79
N GLN A 47 -0.64 -2.84 9.68
CA GLN A 47 -0.36 -2.94 11.12
C GLN A 47 0.74 -3.96 11.47
N LYS A 48 0.95 -4.98 10.63
CA LYS A 48 1.99 -6.01 10.84
C LYS A 48 3.39 -5.56 10.41
N ARG A 49 3.51 -4.46 9.66
CA ARG A 49 4.80 -3.99 9.12
C ARG A 49 5.64 -3.37 10.23
N ASN A 50 6.90 -3.82 10.36
CA ASN A 50 7.86 -3.22 11.28
C ASN A 50 8.60 -2.06 10.60
N ARG A 51 8.19 -0.83 10.94
CA ARG A 51 8.65 0.40 10.28
C ARG A 51 9.93 0.92 10.92
N ARG A 52 10.96 1.10 10.10
CA ARG A 52 12.27 1.63 10.54
C ARG A 52 12.44 3.13 10.33
N TYR A 53 11.60 3.76 9.50
CA TYR A 53 11.64 5.21 9.19
C TYR A 53 13.04 5.76 8.82
N GLY A 54 13.87 4.96 8.12
CA GLY A 54 15.24 5.33 7.77
C GLY A 54 16.31 4.97 8.79
N GLY A 55 15.95 4.37 9.93
CA GLY A 55 16.89 3.83 10.91
C GLY A 55 17.57 2.53 10.46
N ILE A 56 18.88 2.44 10.68
CA ILE A 56 19.68 1.22 10.51
C ILE A 56 19.62 0.44 11.83
N LYS A 57 19.50 -0.89 11.75
CA LYS A 57 19.45 -1.79 12.90
C LYS A 57 20.84 -2.34 13.19
#